data_AF-A0A964FRE7-F1
#
_entry.id   AF-A0A964FRE7-F1
#
_cell.length_a   1.000
_cell.length_b   1.000
_cell.length_c   1.000
_cell.angle_alpha   90.00
_cell.angle_beta   90.00
_cell.angle_gamma   90.00
#
_symmetry.space_group_name_H-M   'P 1'
#
loop_
_entity.id
_entity.type
_entity.pdbx_description
1 polymer ?
#
loop_
_entity_poly.entity_id
_entity_poly.type
_entity_poly.pdbx_seq_one_letter_code
_entity_poly.pdbx_strand_id
1 'polypeptide(L)'
;MIGKQIKGTGFRGCLNYVLGKKDATLIGGTMCGQTPEELAAEFGIARQLRPNLKVAVFHATLSVDSTEKLEDSEENDQRWLTIAANYMKAMEFDNNQYAVVKHSDTEHDHIHIVASRICLDGGVVDDSWDYYKSQETIRQLERNYSLETVTPSWETDKRAQTTGEHRQLKSKGNKSIRVQLQDLIDEVTQDNPSMPEFVERLQQQAVEVQVGLTQNGFTQGISYNLDGVALSGTQLGKAYTFSGLQKHRGVSYDKGRDNALIEALMQPQHLAIAPNEAEENELESSQSELAATLSATANELELSQSELETTTPATPATANELELPQSELAAIAPATSATANELELQLSILPEKNETQWARVRSHLAVEYSLPLELLNLLHSHSWLYAGSEKAVFTARTLEGEARFAFVLDELGNFTTTHPLSSEAAFWVATTGEIERAVIACNPIKALSILLIEQDNSTTAPATLYLGIERASQLPIQFLQELDSVIIALAEDSHLARNASELLPNAEVINPQSSWNDIWIQLIELEQQTHKQNNQQYKQRIQDIELD
;
A
#
# COMPACT_ATOMS: atom_id res chain seq x y z
N MET A 1 -5.88 -12.55 -20.00
CA MET A 1 -5.80 -13.51 -18.87
C MET A 1 -6.65 -13.04 -17.69
N ILE A 2 -7.37 -13.96 -17.02
CA ILE A 2 -8.16 -13.69 -15.82
C ILE A 2 -7.57 -14.45 -14.64
N GLY A 3 -7.43 -13.80 -13.49
CA GLY A 3 -6.98 -14.44 -12.26
C GLY A 3 -7.96 -14.31 -11.11
N LYS A 4 -8.05 -15.35 -10.28
CA LYS A 4 -8.85 -15.36 -9.05
C LYS A 4 -8.04 -15.94 -7.90
N GLN A 5 -8.11 -15.30 -6.74
CA GLN A 5 -7.43 -15.75 -5.53
C GLN A 5 -8.46 -16.10 -4.45
N ILE A 6 -8.20 -17.21 -3.75
CA ILE A 6 -8.98 -17.74 -2.63
C ILE A 6 -8.00 -18.08 -1.51
N LYS A 7 -8.39 -17.77 -0.28
CA LYS A 7 -7.60 -18.10 0.91
C LYS A 7 -8.32 -19.18 1.72
N GLY A 8 -7.55 -20.11 2.26
CA GLY A 8 -8.10 -21.29 2.94
C GLY A 8 -7.36 -21.67 4.22
N THR A 9 -7.97 -22.55 4.99
CA THR A 9 -7.47 -23.00 6.30
C THR A 9 -6.77 -24.35 6.26
N GLY A 10 -7.05 -25.20 5.26
CA GLY A 10 -6.52 -26.57 5.18
C GLY A 10 -6.20 -27.03 3.76
N PHE A 11 -5.01 -27.59 3.58
CA PHE A 11 -4.48 -28.03 2.28
C PHE A 11 -5.23 -29.22 1.71
N ARG A 12 -5.52 -30.24 2.54
CA ARG A 12 -6.23 -31.47 2.13
C ARG A 12 -7.55 -31.19 1.39
N GLY A 13 -8.37 -30.30 1.95
CA GLY A 13 -9.66 -29.93 1.35
C GLY A 13 -9.50 -29.19 0.03
N CYS A 14 -8.53 -28.27 -0.04
CA CYS A 14 -8.21 -27.54 -1.27
C CYS A 14 -7.70 -28.48 -2.36
N LEU A 15 -6.76 -29.38 -2.03
CA LEU A 15 -6.19 -30.35 -2.96
C LEU A 15 -7.23 -31.36 -3.46
N ASN A 16 -8.10 -31.87 -2.58
CA ASN A 16 -9.21 -32.74 -3.00
C ASN A 16 -10.17 -32.02 -3.95
N TYR A 17 -10.42 -30.73 -3.74
CA TYR A 17 -11.26 -29.93 -4.62
C TYR A 17 -10.60 -29.73 -6.01
N VAL A 18 -9.30 -29.42 -6.03
CA VAL A 18 -8.57 -29.13 -7.27
C VAL A 18 -8.27 -30.42 -8.05
N LEU A 19 -7.70 -31.45 -7.43
CA LEU A 19 -7.31 -32.71 -8.09
C LEU A 19 -8.48 -33.69 -8.26
N GLY A 20 -9.62 -33.48 -7.57
CA GLY A 20 -10.77 -34.37 -7.66
C GLY A 20 -11.63 -34.21 -8.91
N LYS A 21 -11.30 -33.28 -9.82
CA LYS A 21 -12.00 -33.12 -11.09
C LYS A 21 -11.49 -34.14 -12.12
N LYS A 22 -12.36 -34.54 -13.06
CA LYS A 22 -12.07 -35.58 -14.06
C LYS A 22 -10.87 -35.28 -14.97
N ASP A 23 -10.67 -34.01 -15.32
CA ASP A 23 -9.65 -33.55 -16.27
C ASP A 23 -8.59 -32.68 -15.56
N ALA A 24 -8.27 -33.05 -14.32
CA ALA A 24 -7.24 -32.39 -13.52
C ALA A 24 -5.90 -33.12 -13.66
N THR A 25 -4.87 -32.40 -14.07
CA THR A 25 -3.51 -32.93 -14.19
C THR A 25 -2.59 -32.11 -13.31
N LEU A 26 -1.88 -32.76 -12.38
CA LEU A 26 -0.77 -32.12 -11.66
C LEU A 26 0.39 -31.95 -12.64
N ILE A 27 0.71 -30.72 -13.01
CA ILE A 27 1.73 -30.43 -14.02
C ILE A 27 3.07 -29.98 -13.41
N GLY A 28 3.09 -29.62 -12.13
CA GLY A 28 4.34 -29.33 -11.42
C GLY A 28 4.16 -28.54 -10.13
N GLY A 29 5.23 -27.88 -9.70
CA GLY A 29 5.32 -27.18 -8.41
C GLY A 29 6.70 -27.34 -7.79
N THR A 30 6.80 -27.09 -6.48
CA THR A 30 8.02 -27.28 -5.67
C THR A 30 7.98 -28.54 -4.81
N MET A 31 6.96 -29.38 -4.99
CA MET A 31 6.66 -30.55 -4.16
C MET A 31 6.69 -31.85 -4.96
N CYS A 32 6.91 -32.97 -4.29
CA CYS A 32 7.10 -34.29 -4.92
C CYS A 32 5.81 -35.13 -4.94
N GLY A 33 4.91 -34.89 -3.98
CA GLY A 33 3.64 -35.61 -3.85
C GLY A 33 2.80 -35.55 -5.13
N GLN A 34 2.15 -36.66 -5.46
CA GLN A 34 1.33 -36.79 -6.67
C GLN A 34 -0.16 -36.89 -6.35
N THR A 35 -0.49 -37.24 -5.10
CA THR A 35 -1.87 -37.37 -4.61
C THR A 35 -2.24 -36.22 -3.66
N PRO A 36 -3.54 -35.91 -3.51
CA PRO A 36 -3.99 -34.94 -2.50
C PRO A 36 -3.57 -35.28 -1.07
N GLU A 37 -3.41 -36.57 -0.76
CA GLU A 37 -2.92 -37.09 0.52
C GLU A 37 -1.43 -36.74 0.72
N GLU A 38 -0.59 -37.08 -0.25
CA GLU A 38 0.85 -36.85 -0.22
C GLU A 38 1.19 -35.36 -0.20
N LEU A 39 0.58 -34.57 -1.10
CA LEU A 39 0.77 -33.13 -1.16
C LEU A 39 0.33 -32.45 0.15
N ALA A 40 -0.77 -32.89 0.75
CA ALA A 40 -1.22 -32.34 2.04
C ALA A 40 -0.25 -32.70 3.18
N ALA A 41 0.37 -33.88 3.14
CA ALA A 41 1.39 -34.28 4.10
C ALA A 41 2.66 -33.44 3.93
N GLU A 42 3.10 -33.19 2.70
CA GLU A 42 4.25 -32.32 2.39
C GLU A 42 4.02 -30.88 2.84
N PHE A 43 2.86 -30.29 2.54
CA PHE A 43 2.47 -28.99 3.10
C PHE A 43 2.42 -28.98 4.63
N GLY A 44 2.13 -30.14 5.23
CA GLY A 44 2.15 -30.36 6.67
C GLY A 44 3.51 -30.09 7.30
N ILE A 45 4.61 -30.12 6.54
CA ILE A 45 5.96 -29.85 7.03
C ILE A 45 6.11 -28.35 7.34
N ALA A 46 5.90 -27.46 6.37
CA ALA A 46 5.95 -26.01 6.61
C ALA A 46 4.87 -25.57 7.61
N ARG A 47 3.71 -26.25 7.59
CA ARG A 47 2.62 -25.97 8.54
C ARG A 47 3.02 -26.08 10.00
N GLN A 48 3.97 -26.97 10.34
CA GLN A 48 4.46 -27.15 11.71
C GLN A 48 5.20 -25.92 12.24
N LEU A 49 5.76 -25.07 11.37
CA LEU A 49 6.45 -23.84 11.75
C LEU A 49 5.48 -22.77 12.26
N ARG A 50 4.21 -22.83 11.83
CA ARG A 50 3.13 -21.91 12.21
C ARG A 50 1.80 -22.67 12.44
N PRO A 51 1.69 -23.47 13.51
CA PRO A 51 0.50 -24.30 13.75
C PRO A 51 -0.76 -23.48 14.02
N ASN A 52 -0.61 -22.26 14.55
CA ASN A 52 -1.72 -21.38 14.93
C ASN A 52 -2.22 -20.44 13.81
N LEU A 53 -1.55 -20.39 12.66
CA LEU A 53 -1.95 -19.50 11.56
C LEU A 53 -3.30 -19.97 11.00
N LYS A 54 -4.35 -19.15 11.06
CA LYS A 54 -5.70 -19.58 10.65
C LYS A 54 -5.83 -19.77 9.14
N VAL A 55 -5.17 -18.92 8.36
CA VAL A 55 -5.27 -18.86 6.90
C VAL A 55 -3.89 -19.17 6.30
N ALA A 56 -3.60 -20.46 6.13
CA ALA A 56 -2.29 -20.93 5.67
C ALA A 56 -2.25 -21.26 4.16
N VAL A 57 -3.42 -21.46 3.54
CA VAL A 57 -3.53 -21.84 2.14
C VAL A 57 -3.78 -20.61 1.30
N PHE A 58 -2.96 -20.46 0.26
CA PHE A 58 -3.21 -19.57 -0.86
C PHE A 58 -3.61 -20.41 -2.09
N HIS A 59 -4.70 -20.05 -2.75
CA HIS A 59 -5.18 -20.72 -3.95
C HIS A 59 -5.43 -19.69 -5.04
N ALA A 60 -4.60 -19.69 -6.08
CA ALA A 60 -4.81 -18.88 -7.27
C ALA A 60 -5.35 -19.73 -8.43
N THR A 61 -6.13 -19.11 -9.29
CA THR A 61 -6.56 -19.66 -10.59
C THR A 61 -6.18 -18.67 -11.66
N LEU A 62 -5.52 -19.11 -12.72
CA LEU A 62 -5.16 -18.29 -13.88
C LEU A 62 -5.76 -18.92 -15.14
N SER A 63 -6.48 -18.13 -15.92
CA SER A 63 -7.21 -18.58 -17.12
C SER A 63 -6.84 -17.72 -18.34
N VAL A 64 -6.61 -18.36 -19.48
CA VAL A 64 -6.42 -17.69 -20.79
C VAL A 64 -7.75 -17.66 -21.57
N ASP A 65 -7.82 -16.85 -22.62
CA ASP A 65 -9.03 -16.77 -23.45
C ASP A 65 -9.26 -18.08 -24.23
N SER A 66 -10.53 -18.36 -24.54
CA SER A 66 -10.99 -19.53 -25.31
C SER A 66 -10.44 -19.59 -26.73
N THR A 67 -10.07 -18.46 -27.33
CA THR A 67 -9.49 -18.36 -28.68
C THR A 67 -8.06 -18.90 -28.75
N GLU A 68 -7.39 -19.03 -27.60
CA GLU A 68 -5.99 -19.44 -27.49
C GLU A 68 -5.82 -20.87 -26.94
N LYS A 69 -6.89 -21.71 -26.89
CA LYS A 69 -6.81 -23.09 -26.39
C LYS A 69 -5.51 -23.75 -26.85
N LEU A 70 -4.63 -23.99 -25.90
CA LEU A 70 -3.30 -24.45 -26.19
C LEU A 70 -3.40 -25.97 -26.34
N GLU A 71 -2.76 -26.54 -27.36
CA GLU A 71 -2.77 -28.00 -27.53
C GLU A 71 -2.31 -28.70 -26.25
N ASP A 72 -2.88 -29.87 -25.95
CA ASP A 72 -2.44 -30.68 -24.81
C ASP A 72 -1.06 -31.28 -25.12
N SER A 73 -0.03 -30.49 -24.89
CA SER A 73 1.37 -30.79 -25.21
C SER A 73 2.28 -30.43 -24.03
N GLU A 74 3.42 -31.11 -23.93
CA GLU A 74 4.45 -30.82 -22.92
C GLU A 74 4.95 -29.37 -23.03
N GLU A 75 4.97 -28.79 -24.23
CA GLU A 75 5.35 -27.39 -24.45
C GLU A 75 4.35 -26.41 -23.80
N ASN A 76 3.07 -26.74 -23.85
CA ASN A 76 2.02 -25.97 -23.21
C ASN A 76 2.09 -26.08 -21.67
N ASP A 77 2.33 -27.29 -21.15
CA ASP A 77 2.54 -27.48 -19.71
C ASP A 77 3.76 -26.68 -19.22
N GLN A 78 4.86 -26.70 -19.98
CA GLN A 78 6.05 -25.93 -19.67
C GLN A 78 5.79 -24.41 -19.70
N ARG A 79 4.97 -23.94 -20.64
CA ARG A 79 4.52 -22.53 -20.69
C ARG A 79 3.72 -22.17 -19.44
N TRP A 80 2.76 -23.01 -19.05
CA TRP A 80 1.96 -22.82 -17.84
C TRP A 80 2.80 -22.82 -16.57
N LEU A 81 3.76 -23.73 -16.45
CA LEU A 81 4.70 -23.76 -15.32
C LEU A 81 5.54 -22.48 -15.25
N THR A 82 5.96 -21.94 -16.39
CA THR A 82 6.74 -20.70 -16.43
C THR A 82 5.87 -19.51 -16.00
N ILE A 83 4.62 -19.44 -16.47
CA ILE A 83 3.64 -18.43 -16.03
C ILE A 83 3.36 -18.56 -14.53
N ALA A 84 3.14 -19.77 -14.03
CA ALA A 84 2.89 -20.05 -12.62
C ALA A 84 4.09 -19.63 -11.75
N ALA A 85 5.32 -19.98 -12.13
CA ALA A 85 6.52 -19.63 -11.39
C ALA A 85 6.72 -18.10 -11.34
N ASN A 86 6.53 -17.40 -12.45
CA ASN A 86 6.64 -15.94 -12.49
C ASN A 86 5.52 -15.25 -11.71
N TYR A 87 4.31 -15.80 -11.74
CA TYR A 87 3.20 -15.33 -10.91
C TYR A 87 3.54 -15.48 -9.43
N MET A 88 4.01 -16.67 -9.01
CA MET A 88 4.34 -16.95 -7.62
C MET A 88 5.46 -16.05 -7.11
N LYS A 89 6.51 -15.84 -7.92
CA LYS A 89 7.60 -14.92 -7.58
C LYS A 89 7.14 -13.48 -7.41
N ALA A 90 6.36 -12.96 -8.36
CA ALA A 90 5.84 -11.60 -8.26
C ALA A 90 4.83 -11.42 -7.11
N MET A 91 4.24 -12.52 -6.64
CA MET A 91 3.37 -12.58 -5.46
C MET A 91 4.14 -12.85 -4.16
N GLU A 92 5.48 -12.85 -4.19
CA GLU A 92 6.38 -13.08 -3.04
C GLU A 92 6.29 -14.49 -2.44
N PHE A 93 5.86 -15.47 -3.23
CA PHE A 93 5.91 -16.90 -2.86
C PHE A 93 7.20 -17.56 -3.37
N ASP A 94 8.35 -16.95 -3.08
CA ASP A 94 9.66 -17.38 -3.55
C ASP A 94 10.24 -18.56 -2.77
N ASN A 95 9.94 -18.62 -1.46
CA ASN A 95 10.44 -19.64 -0.54
C ASN A 95 9.29 -20.49 0.03
N ASN A 96 8.30 -20.79 -0.81
CA ASN A 96 7.05 -21.42 -0.40
C ASN A 96 6.82 -22.73 -1.14
N GLN A 97 6.22 -23.70 -0.45
CA GLN A 97 5.69 -24.88 -1.10
C GLN A 97 4.51 -24.48 -1.99
N TYR A 98 4.45 -25.00 -3.21
CA TYR A 98 3.27 -24.90 -4.08
C TYR A 98 3.15 -26.06 -5.06
N ALA A 99 1.93 -26.29 -5.52
CA ALA A 99 1.57 -27.25 -6.57
C ALA A 99 0.73 -26.55 -7.64
N VAL A 100 0.93 -26.94 -8.90
CA VAL A 100 0.25 -26.40 -10.08
C VAL A 100 -0.54 -27.51 -10.74
N VAL A 101 -1.85 -27.31 -10.87
CA VAL A 101 -2.78 -28.27 -11.45
C VAL A 101 -3.46 -27.64 -12.66
N LYS A 102 -3.34 -28.26 -13.83
CA LYS A 102 -4.02 -27.88 -15.06
C LYS A 102 -5.41 -28.50 -15.10
N HIS A 103 -6.42 -27.70 -15.44
CA HIS A 103 -7.79 -28.14 -15.70
C HIS A 103 -8.14 -27.84 -17.16
N SER A 104 -8.69 -28.85 -17.85
CA SER A 104 -9.18 -28.73 -19.23
C SER A 104 -10.70 -28.92 -19.33
N ASP A 105 -11.40 -28.86 -18.20
CA ASP A 105 -12.83 -29.16 -18.05
C ASP A 105 -13.77 -28.03 -18.51
N THR A 106 -13.24 -26.89 -18.94
CA THR A 106 -14.02 -25.73 -19.38
C THR A 106 -13.65 -25.26 -20.79
N GLU A 107 -14.39 -24.26 -21.29
CA GLU A 107 -14.12 -23.60 -22.57
C GLU A 107 -12.77 -22.86 -22.58
N HIS A 108 -12.21 -22.58 -21.40
CA HIS A 108 -10.91 -21.93 -21.18
C HIS A 108 -9.92 -22.88 -20.51
N ASP A 109 -8.69 -22.94 -21.02
CA ASP A 109 -7.60 -23.58 -20.31
C ASP A 109 -7.22 -22.74 -19.08
N HIS A 110 -7.07 -23.41 -17.95
CA HIS A 110 -6.69 -22.74 -16.71
C HIS A 110 -5.86 -23.63 -15.81
N ILE A 111 -5.02 -22.98 -15.00
CA ILE A 111 -4.28 -23.62 -13.94
C ILE A 111 -4.79 -23.16 -12.59
N HIS A 112 -4.70 -24.06 -11.62
CA HIS A 112 -4.82 -23.80 -10.21
C HIS A 112 -3.44 -23.89 -9.57
N ILE A 113 -3.09 -22.88 -8.80
CA ILE A 113 -1.87 -22.86 -7.99
C ILE A 113 -2.29 -22.94 -6.53
N VAL A 114 -1.93 -24.03 -5.86
CA VAL A 114 -2.15 -24.20 -4.41
C VAL A 114 -0.81 -23.99 -3.73
N ALA A 115 -0.71 -23.04 -2.82
CA ALA A 115 0.52 -22.67 -2.15
C ALA A 115 0.36 -22.53 -0.64
N SER A 116 1.45 -22.77 0.09
CA SER A 116 1.57 -22.43 1.50
C SER A 116 1.93 -20.95 1.64
N ARG A 117 1.19 -20.20 2.44
CA ARG A 117 1.62 -18.86 2.88
C ARG A 117 2.80 -18.92 3.83
N ILE A 118 3.05 -20.07 4.46
CA ILE A 118 4.18 -20.26 5.36
C ILE A 118 5.39 -20.61 4.51
N CYS A 119 6.41 -19.77 4.60
CA CYS A 119 7.70 -19.96 3.95
C CYS A 119 8.46 -21.11 4.63
N LEU A 120 9.43 -21.69 3.93
CA LEU A 120 10.24 -22.79 4.45
C LEU A 120 11.13 -22.38 5.64
N ASP A 121 11.38 -21.07 5.81
CA ASP A 121 12.04 -20.46 6.97
C ASP A 121 11.08 -20.13 8.14
N GLY A 122 9.77 -20.34 7.96
CA GLY A 122 8.74 -20.03 8.96
C GLY A 122 8.16 -18.62 8.89
N GLY A 123 8.63 -17.77 7.97
CA GLY A 123 7.99 -16.53 7.58
C GLY A 123 6.57 -16.78 7.02
N VAL A 124 5.78 -15.70 6.90
CA VAL A 124 4.43 -15.78 6.32
C VAL A 124 4.29 -14.70 5.27
N VAL A 125 3.93 -15.10 4.04
CA VAL A 125 3.64 -14.17 2.95
C VAL A 125 2.47 -13.27 3.36
N ASP A 126 2.73 -11.97 3.36
CA ASP A 126 1.74 -10.96 3.71
C ASP A 126 0.60 -10.97 2.69
N ASP A 127 -0.62 -10.72 3.18
CA ASP A 127 -1.81 -10.76 2.36
C ASP A 127 -2.52 -9.41 2.25
N SER A 128 -1.82 -8.34 2.59
CA SER A 128 -2.24 -6.96 2.34
C SER A 128 -2.07 -6.64 0.87
N TRP A 129 -3.13 -6.08 0.25
CA TRP A 129 -3.13 -5.64 -1.15
C TRP A 129 -2.80 -6.73 -2.19
N ASP A 130 -2.85 -8.00 -1.81
CA ASP A 130 -2.58 -9.16 -2.67
C ASP A 130 -3.48 -9.23 -3.91
N TYR A 131 -4.73 -8.77 -3.80
CA TYR A 131 -5.63 -8.60 -4.94
C TYR A 131 -5.09 -7.60 -5.97
N TYR A 132 -4.55 -6.46 -5.52
CA TYR A 132 -3.96 -5.46 -6.39
C TYR A 132 -2.62 -5.95 -6.97
N LYS A 133 -1.77 -6.55 -6.13
CA LYS A 133 -0.48 -7.14 -6.55
C LYS A 133 -0.69 -8.19 -7.64
N SER A 134 -1.54 -9.18 -7.39
CA SER A 134 -1.87 -10.22 -8.37
C SER A 134 -2.43 -9.65 -9.65
N GLN A 135 -3.24 -8.60 -9.54
CA GLN A 135 -3.85 -7.98 -10.69
C GLN A 135 -2.80 -7.31 -11.58
N GLU A 136 -1.88 -6.54 -11.00
CA GLU A 136 -0.73 -5.98 -11.70
C GLU A 136 0.20 -7.07 -12.27
N THR A 137 0.47 -8.12 -11.50
CA THR A 137 1.24 -9.30 -11.94
C THR A 137 0.60 -9.94 -13.16
N ILE A 138 -0.72 -10.13 -13.19
CA ILE A 138 -1.42 -10.69 -14.35
C ILE A 138 -1.25 -9.77 -15.57
N ARG A 139 -1.32 -8.45 -15.42
CA ARG A 139 -1.07 -7.50 -16.51
C ARG A 139 0.35 -7.57 -17.04
N GLN A 140 1.32 -7.79 -16.17
CA GLN A 140 2.72 -7.98 -16.56
C GLN A 140 2.91 -9.31 -17.29
N LEU A 141 2.28 -10.40 -16.80
CA LEU A 141 2.30 -11.70 -17.48
C LEU A 141 1.63 -11.64 -18.85
N GLU A 142 0.51 -10.92 -18.98
CA GLU A 142 -0.13 -10.68 -20.29
C GLU A 142 0.86 -10.05 -21.29
N ARG A 143 1.59 -9.01 -20.86
CA ARG A 143 2.61 -8.33 -21.68
C ARG A 143 3.81 -9.23 -21.99
N ASN A 144 4.32 -9.95 -21.00
CA ASN A 144 5.54 -10.75 -21.12
C ASN A 144 5.35 -12.00 -22.00
N TYR A 145 4.12 -12.55 -22.03
CA TYR A 145 3.80 -13.75 -22.79
C TYR A 145 2.93 -13.50 -24.02
N SER A 146 2.79 -12.22 -24.42
CA SER A 146 1.96 -11.78 -25.54
C SER A 146 0.54 -12.34 -25.52
N LEU A 147 -0.06 -12.45 -24.32
CA LEU A 147 -1.41 -12.97 -24.13
C LEU A 147 -2.44 -11.87 -24.36
N GLU A 148 -3.61 -12.24 -24.86
CA GLU A 148 -4.70 -11.29 -25.05
C GLU A 148 -5.06 -10.58 -23.73
N THR A 149 -4.99 -9.25 -23.77
CA THR A 149 -5.21 -8.38 -22.60
C THR A 149 -6.71 -8.26 -22.36
N VAL A 150 -7.21 -8.84 -21.26
CA VAL A 150 -8.64 -8.74 -20.92
C VAL A 150 -8.88 -7.43 -20.21
N THR A 151 -9.83 -6.57 -20.63
CA THR A 151 -10.08 -5.28 -19.96
C THR A 151 -10.11 -5.44 -18.43
N PRO A 152 -9.28 -4.70 -17.67
CA PRO A 152 -9.19 -4.88 -16.24
C PRO A 152 -10.52 -4.63 -15.52
N SER A 153 -10.74 -5.32 -14.39
CA SER A 153 -12.00 -5.25 -13.63
C SER A 153 -12.30 -3.85 -13.06
N TRP A 154 -11.31 -2.95 -13.02
CA TRP A 154 -11.48 -1.55 -12.61
C TRP A 154 -11.76 -0.59 -13.79
N GLU A 155 -11.52 -1.04 -15.02
CA GLU A 155 -11.87 -0.36 -16.28
C GLU A 155 -13.23 -0.79 -16.80
N THR A 156 -13.80 -1.87 -16.26
CA THR A 156 -15.19 -2.23 -16.51
C THR A 156 -16.10 -1.43 -15.60
N ASP A 157 -16.86 -0.52 -16.22
CA ASP A 157 -17.83 0.35 -15.56
C ASP A 157 -18.93 -0.43 -14.80
N LYS A 158 -19.18 -1.68 -15.23
CA LYS A 158 -20.11 -2.63 -14.60
C LYS A 158 -19.39 -3.78 -13.92
N ARG A 159 -19.86 -4.17 -12.74
CA ARG A 159 -19.37 -5.38 -12.07
C ARG A 159 -19.94 -6.62 -12.78
N ALA A 160 -19.08 -7.51 -13.23
CA ALA A 160 -19.46 -8.75 -13.91
C ALA A 160 -20.31 -9.68 -13.02
N GLN A 161 -21.18 -10.47 -13.65
CA GLN A 161 -22.04 -11.43 -12.96
C GLN A 161 -21.22 -12.49 -12.22
N THR A 162 -21.63 -12.83 -11.01
CA THR A 162 -20.98 -13.93 -10.26
C THR A 162 -21.39 -15.29 -10.82
N THR A 163 -20.56 -16.31 -10.60
CA THR A 163 -20.85 -17.71 -11.01
C THR A 163 -22.18 -18.22 -10.44
N GLY A 164 -22.55 -17.79 -9.23
CA GLY A 164 -23.83 -18.12 -8.61
C GLY A 164 -25.02 -17.48 -9.33
N GLU A 165 -24.86 -16.26 -9.82
CA GLU A 165 -25.90 -15.55 -10.59
C GLU A 165 -26.06 -16.13 -12.00
N HIS A 166 -24.95 -16.49 -12.66
CA HIS A 166 -25.01 -17.24 -13.92
C HIS A 166 -25.74 -18.58 -13.75
N ARG A 167 -25.47 -19.32 -12.67
CA ARG A 167 -26.17 -20.57 -12.36
C ARG A 167 -27.64 -20.33 -12.02
N GLN A 168 -27.97 -19.25 -11.31
CA GLN A 168 -29.34 -18.87 -11.00
C GLN A 168 -30.14 -18.53 -12.25
N LEU A 169 -29.58 -17.74 -13.17
CA LEU A 169 -30.22 -17.42 -14.45
C LEU A 169 -30.44 -18.68 -15.29
N LYS A 170 -29.43 -19.55 -15.40
CA LYS A 170 -29.53 -20.83 -16.13
C LYS A 170 -30.51 -21.83 -15.50
N SER A 171 -30.63 -21.86 -14.17
CA SER A 171 -31.41 -22.88 -13.45
C SER A 171 -32.83 -22.43 -13.08
N LYS A 172 -33.06 -21.15 -12.81
CA LYS A 172 -34.35 -20.60 -12.35
C LYS A 172 -35.00 -19.67 -13.39
N GLY A 173 -34.31 -19.33 -14.47
CA GLY A 173 -34.82 -18.48 -15.55
C GLY A 173 -34.88 -16.97 -15.24
N ASN A 174 -34.65 -16.57 -13.99
CA ASN A 174 -34.76 -15.16 -13.57
C ASN A 174 -33.38 -14.55 -13.28
N LYS A 175 -33.20 -13.27 -13.67
CA LYS A 175 -32.01 -12.46 -13.37
C LYS A 175 -31.88 -12.20 -11.87
N SER A 176 -30.67 -12.07 -11.35
CA SER A 176 -30.46 -11.65 -9.95
C SER A 176 -30.86 -10.18 -9.75
N ILE A 177 -31.22 -9.79 -8.52
CA ILE A 177 -31.58 -8.40 -8.19
C ILE A 177 -30.47 -7.42 -8.59
N ARG A 178 -29.19 -7.81 -8.45
CA ARG A 178 -28.05 -7.01 -8.90
C ARG A 178 -28.10 -6.72 -10.41
N VAL A 179 -28.33 -7.75 -11.22
CA VAL A 179 -28.39 -7.59 -12.68
C VAL A 179 -29.62 -6.80 -13.10
N GLN A 180 -30.76 -7.04 -12.44
CA GLN A 180 -31.97 -6.25 -12.67
C GLN A 180 -31.74 -4.76 -12.37
N LEU A 181 -31.13 -4.44 -11.23
CA LEU A 181 -30.79 -3.05 -10.87
C LEU A 181 -29.79 -2.42 -11.85
N GLN A 182 -28.78 -3.16 -12.31
CA GLN A 182 -27.85 -2.67 -13.33
C GLN A 182 -28.59 -2.31 -14.63
N ASP A 183 -29.44 -3.21 -15.12
CA ASP A 183 -30.21 -3.00 -16.36
C ASP A 183 -31.17 -1.80 -16.24
N LEU A 184 -31.91 -1.69 -15.13
CA LEU A 184 -32.83 -0.57 -14.87
C LEU A 184 -32.07 0.76 -14.81
N ILE A 185 -30.96 0.81 -14.08
CA ILE A 185 -30.13 2.03 -13.99
C ILE A 185 -29.56 2.40 -15.36
N ASP A 186 -29.13 1.42 -16.15
CA ASP A 186 -28.60 1.68 -17.50
C ASP A 186 -29.68 2.21 -18.44
N GLU A 187 -30.92 1.73 -18.32
CA GLU A 187 -32.06 2.20 -19.10
C GLU A 187 -32.43 3.64 -18.77
N VAL A 188 -32.57 3.97 -17.48
CA VAL A 188 -33.02 5.31 -17.06
C VAL A 188 -31.97 6.40 -17.23
N THR A 189 -30.70 6.04 -17.51
CA THR A 189 -29.59 6.98 -17.69
C THR A 189 -29.17 7.22 -19.15
N GLN A 190 -29.82 6.59 -20.14
CA GLN A 190 -29.43 6.70 -21.55
C GLN A 190 -29.45 8.13 -22.12
N ASP A 191 -30.33 8.98 -21.59
CA ASP A 191 -30.55 10.36 -22.02
C ASP A 191 -29.85 11.39 -21.11
N ASN A 192 -28.96 10.97 -20.22
CA ASN A 192 -28.19 11.82 -19.31
C ASN A 192 -29.06 12.73 -18.42
N PRO A 193 -29.94 12.16 -17.56
CA PRO A 193 -30.87 12.94 -16.74
C PRO A 193 -30.16 13.74 -15.64
N SER A 194 -30.89 14.64 -14.99
CA SER A 194 -30.47 15.19 -13.69
C SER A 194 -30.62 14.15 -12.56
N MET A 195 -29.89 14.31 -11.45
CA MET A 195 -29.96 13.40 -10.31
C MET A 195 -31.39 13.27 -9.72
N PRO A 196 -32.20 14.35 -9.60
CA PRO A 196 -33.60 14.22 -9.20
C PRO A 196 -34.45 13.41 -10.19
N GLU A 197 -34.32 13.67 -11.50
CA GLU A 197 -35.04 12.92 -12.55
C GLU A 197 -34.64 11.44 -12.56
N PHE A 198 -33.35 11.16 -12.36
CA PHE A 198 -32.84 9.80 -12.20
C PHE A 198 -33.49 9.07 -11.00
N VAL A 199 -33.54 9.71 -9.84
CA VAL A 199 -34.18 9.17 -8.62
C VAL A 199 -35.67 8.91 -8.86
N GLU A 200 -36.37 9.88 -9.44
CA GLU A 200 -37.80 9.76 -9.75
C GLU A 200 -38.10 8.60 -10.71
N ARG A 201 -37.33 8.46 -11.78
CA ARG A 201 -37.50 7.37 -12.77
C ARG A 201 -37.29 5.98 -12.14
N LEU A 202 -36.32 5.83 -11.24
CA LEU A 202 -36.10 4.58 -10.53
C LEU A 202 -37.24 4.26 -9.55
N GLN A 203 -37.75 5.27 -8.84
CA GLN A 203 -38.90 5.12 -7.95
C GLN A 203 -40.16 4.67 -8.72
N GLN A 204 -40.37 5.20 -9.94
CA GLN A 204 -41.45 4.75 -10.83
C GLN A 204 -41.30 3.28 -11.26
N GLN A 205 -40.08 2.74 -11.27
CA GLN A 205 -39.78 1.34 -11.51
C GLN A 205 -39.71 0.50 -10.22
N ALA A 206 -40.29 0.99 -9.11
CA ALA A 206 -40.30 0.37 -7.79
C ALA A 206 -38.90 0.13 -7.19
N VAL A 207 -37.91 0.92 -7.60
CA VAL A 207 -36.58 0.95 -6.99
C VAL A 207 -36.51 2.14 -6.03
N GLU A 208 -36.41 1.86 -4.73
CA GLU A 208 -36.17 2.90 -3.73
C GLU A 208 -34.70 3.33 -3.77
N VAL A 209 -34.45 4.63 -3.88
CA VAL A 209 -33.09 5.20 -3.94
C VAL A 209 -32.83 6.00 -2.67
N GLN A 210 -31.68 5.76 -2.04
CA GLN A 210 -31.22 6.54 -0.89
C GLN A 210 -29.87 7.16 -1.18
N VAL A 211 -29.78 8.48 -1.07
CA VAL A 211 -28.54 9.27 -1.13
C VAL A 211 -28.19 9.73 0.27
N GLY A 212 -27.03 9.34 0.78
CA GLY A 212 -26.59 9.66 2.14
C GLY A 212 -25.14 10.15 2.19
N LEU A 213 -24.76 10.88 3.24
CA LEU A 213 -23.35 11.19 3.50
C LEU A 213 -22.65 9.93 4.02
N THR A 214 -21.44 9.65 3.53
CA THR A 214 -20.61 8.60 4.11
C THR A 214 -20.22 8.97 5.55
N GLN A 215 -19.93 7.96 6.39
CA GLN A 215 -19.60 8.15 7.81
C GLN A 215 -18.44 9.12 8.07
N ASN A 216 -17.62 9.38 7.05
CA ASN A 216 -16.47 10.28 7.14
C ASN A 216 -16.82 11.73 6.74
N GLY A 217 -18.07 12.04 6.38
CA GLY A 217 -18.53 13.40 6.04
C GLY A 217 -18.01 13.96 4.71
N PHE A 218 -17.14 13.24 4.00
CA PHE A 218 -16.44 13.74 2.80
C PHE A 218 -17.10 13.38 1.46
N THR A 219 -18.00 12.40 1.38
CA THR A 219 -18.60 11.95 0.10
C THR A 219 -20.08 11.57 0.23
N GLN A 220 -20.86 11.77 -0.84
CA GLN A 220 -22.23 11.28 -0.96
C GLN A 220 -22.22 9.82 -1.47
N GLY A 221 -22.75 8.89 -0.69
CA GLY A 221 -23.04 7.51 -1.08
C GLY A 221 -24.45 7.38 -1.66
N ILE A 222 -24.68 6.33 -2.47
CA ILE A 222 -25.99 5.99 -3.03
C ILE A 222 -26.28 4.49 -2.89
N SER A 223 -27.53 4.13 -2.59
CA SER A 223 -28.00 2.75 -2.52
C SER A 223 -29.38 2.59 -3.16
N TYR A 224 -29.65 1.38 -3.64
CA TYR A 224 -30.83 1.01 -4.41
C TYR A 224 -31.49 -0.21 -3.78
N ASN A 225 -32.79 -0.14 -3.51
CA ASN A 225 -33.57 -1.23 -2.94
C ASN A 225 -34.65 -1.67 -3.92
N LEU A 226 -34.60 -2.94 -4.31
CA LEU A 226 -35.57 -3.60 -5.18
C LEU A 226 -36.02 -4.90 -4.49
N ASP A 227 -37.34 -5.09 -4.38
CA ASP A 227 -37.96 -6.26 -3.74
C ASP A 227 -37.45 -6.55 -2.31
N GLY A 228 -37.13 -5.50 -1.56
CA GLY A 228 -36.63 -5.59 -0.18
C GLY A 228 -35.14 -5.96 -0.07
N VAL A 229 -34.41 -6.00 -1.18
CA VAL A 229 -32.96 -6.22 -1.22
C VAL A 229 -32.26 -4.90 -1.56
N ALA A 230 -31.62 -4.30 -0.56
CA ALA A 230 -30.82 -3.09 -0.72
C ALA A 230 -29.38 -3.43 -1.16
N LEU A 231 -28.91 -2.78 -2.24
CA LEU A 231 -27.54 -2.84 -2.74
C LEU A 231 -26.94 -1.44 -2.85
N SER A 232 -25.70 -1.26 -2.38
CA SER A 232 -24.96 -0.01 -2.58
C SER A 232 -24.48 0.14 -4.02
N GLY A 233 -24.25 1.38 -4.47
CA GLY A 233 -23.62 1.64 -5.77
C GLY A 233 -22.29 0.89 -5.95
N THR A 234 -21.49 0.76 -4.90
CA THR A 234 -20.23 -0.02 -4.92
C THR A 234 -20.45 -1.53 -5.12
N GLN A 235 -21.58 -2.07 -4.65
CA GLN A 235 -21.94 -3.47 -4.88
C GLN A 235 -22.43 -3.73 -6.32
N LEU A 236 -22.97 -2.71 -6.99
CA LEU A 236 -23.38 -2.77 -8.40
C LEU A 236 -22.22 -2.51 -9.37
N GLY A 237 -21.27 -1.66 -9.00
CA GLY A 237 -20.10 -1.33 -9.82
C GLY A 237 -19.80 0.17 -9.86
N LYS A 238 -18.62 0.54 -10.36
CA LYS A 238 -18.10 1.91 -10.32
C LYS A 238 -19.06 2.93 -10.95
N ALA A 239 -19.67 2.61 -12.09
CA ALA A 239 -20.61 3.50 -12.79
C ALA A 239 -21.95 3.71 -12.05
N TYR A 240 -22.25 2.92 -11.02
CA TYR A 240 -23.50 2.99 -10.25
C TYR A 240 -23.32 3.69 -8.90
N THR A 241 -22.11 4.17 -8.59
CA THR A 241 -21.84 5.04 -7.43
C THR A 241 -22.31 6.48 -7.70
N PHE A 242 -22.50 7.30 -6.66
CA PHE A 242 -23.00 8.67 -6.82
C PHE A 242 -22.13 9.54 -7.76
N SER A 243 -20.80 9.46 -7.60
CA SER A 243 -19.83 10.08 -8.52
C SER A 243 -19.70 9.31 -9.83
N GLY A 244 -19.90 8.00 -9.80
CA GLY A 244 -19.90 7.13 -10.97
C GLY A 244 -21.01 7.46 -11.97
N LEU A 245 -22.22 7.75 -11.47
CA LEU A 245 -23.37 8.15 -12.29
C LEU A 245 -23.07 9.44 -13.05
N GLN A 246 -22.44 10.42 -12.39
CA GLN A 246 -22.02 11.67 -13.03
C GLN A 246 -20.95 11.44 -14.10
N LYS A 247 -19.93 10.63 -13.77
CA LYS A 247 -18.76 10.44 -14.64
C LYS A 247 -18.99 9.48 -15.81
N HIS A 248 -19.75 8.41 -15.60
CA HIS A 248 -19.88 7.28 -16.54
C HIS A 248 -21.29 7.16 -17.14
N ARG A 249 -22.31 7.77 -16.51
CA ARG A 249 -23.71 7.72 -16.97
C ARG A 249 -24.29 9.10 -17.30
N GLY A 250 -23.46 10.14 -17.29
CA GLY A 250 -23.84 11.50 -17.65
C GLY A 250 -24.91 12.13 -16.75
N VAL A 251 -25.17 11.56 -15.56
CA VAL A 251 -26.20 12.09 -14.65
C VAL A 251 -25.72 13.43 -14.09
N SER A 252 -26.41 14.52 -14.40
CA SER A 252 -26.00 15.84 -13.92
C SER A 252 -26.40 16.05 -12.45
N TYR A 253 -25.51 16.62 -11.65
CA TYR A 253 -25.79 16.95 -10.25
C TYR A 253 -25.19 18.30 -9.87
N ASP A 254 -26.02 19.19 -9.34
CA ASP A 254 -25.63 20.45 -8.74
C ASP A 254 -26.24 20.56 -7.33
N LYS A 255 -25.39 20.80 -6.33
CA LYS A 255 -25.79 20.82 -4.91
C LYS A 255 -26.86 21.88 -4.61
N GLY A 256 -26.78 23.05 -5.25
CA GLY A 256 -27.71 24.16 -5.01
C GLY A 256 -29.06 23.95 -5.68
N ARG A 257 -29.09 23.27 -6.82
CA ARG A 257 -30.29 22.94 -7.58
C ARG A 257 -31.00 21.68 -7.07
N ASP A 258 -30.24 20.63 -6.77
CA ASP A 258 -30.77 19.26 -6.73
C ASP A 258 -31.04 18.74 -5.31
N ASN A 259 -30.34 19.25 -4.28
CA ASN A 259 -30.46 18.70 -2.92
C ASN A 259 -31.89 18.75 -2.39
N ALA A 260 -32.57 19.89 -2.53
CA ALA A 260 -33.93 20.06 -2.04
C ALA A 260 -34.93 19.12 -2.77
N LEU A 261 -34.69 18.86 -4.06
CA LEU A 261 -35.53 17.97 -4.86
C LEU A 261 -35.29 16.50 -4.49
N ILE A 262 -34.03 16.10 -4.29
CA ILE A 262 -33.67 14.76 -3.84
C ILE A 262 -34.22 14.51 -2.43
N GLU A 263 -34.08 15.47 -1.51
CA GLU A 263 -34.65 15.38 -0.16
C GLU A 263 -36.18 15.24 -0.18
N ALA A 264 -36.87 15.99 -1.05
CA ALA A 264 -38.31 15.87 -1.23
C ALA A 264 -38.73 14.50 -1.80
N LEU A 265 -37.96 13.93 -2.72
CA LEU A 265 -38.18 12.59 -3.29
C LEU A 265 -37.85 11.46 -2.29
N MET A 266 -37.05 11.73 -1.27
CA MET A 266 -36.66 10.77 -0.24
C MET A 266 -37.61 10.74 0.96
N GLN A 267 -38.54 11.69 1.08
CA GLN A 267 -39.60 11.61 2.08
C GLN A 267 -40.68 10.62 1.62
N PRO A 268 -41.18 9.72 2.51
CA PRO A 268 -42.22 8.77 2.12
C PRO A 268 -43.49 9.53 1.74
N GLN A 269 -43.83 9.51 0.45
CA GLN A 269 -45.15 9.95 -0.01
C GLN A 269 -46.19 8.97 0.51
N HIS A 270 -46.88 9.35 1.58
CA HIS A 270 -48.07 8.64 2.02
C HIS A 270 -49.14 8.82 0.92
N LEU A 271 -49.43 7.74 0.20
CA LEU A 271 -50.71 7.59 -0.50
C LEU A 271 -51.83 7.81 0.55
N ALA A 272 -52.49 8.97 0.51
CA ALA A 272 -53.73 9.23 1.22
C ALA A 272 -54.49 10.42 0.60
N ILE A 273 -55.46 10.10 -0.26
CA ILE A 273 -56.86 10.58 -0.25
C ILE A 273 -57.07 12.01 0.29
N ALA A 274 -57.53 12.91 -0.59
CA ALA A 274 -58.04 14.25 -0.26
C ALA A 274 -59.06 14.22 0.90
N PRO A 275 -59.10 15.28 1.73
CA PRO A 275 -60.25 16.18 1.60
C PRO A 275 -59.98 17.66 1.89
N ASN A 276 -60.60 18.47 1.03
CA ASN A 276 -61.44 19.64 1.29
C ASN A 276 -60.85 20.99 1.79
N GLU A 277 -61.25 22.02 1.05
CA GLU A 277 -61.11 23.44 1.31
C GLU A 277 -61.80 23.86 2.62
N ALA A 278 -61.03 24.45 3.55
CA ALA A 278 -61.42 25.52 4.48
C ALA A 278 -60.24 25.84 5.41
N GLU A 279 -60.15 27.10 5.83
CA GLU A 279 -59.21 27.65 6.83
C GLU A 279 -57.88 28.21 6.29
N GLU A 280 -58.01 29.11 5.31
CA GLU A 280 -57.24 30.36 5.31
C GLU A 280 -57.74 31.27 6.46
N ASN A 281 -56.98 31.36 7.55
CA ASN A 281 -56.67 32.60 8.28
C ASN A 281 -56.03 32.28 9.63
N GLU A 282 -55.19 33.20 10.11
CA GLU A 282 -54.54 33.22 11.43
C GLU A 282 -53.23 32.44 11.55
N LEU A 283 -52.12 33.06 11.11
CA LEU A 283 -50.86 33.12 11.89
C LEU A 283 -49.83 34.04 11.19
N GLU A 284 -50.28 35.20 10.71
CA GLU A 284 -49.45 36.33 10.28
C GLU A 284 -49.15 37.31 11.44
N SER A 285 -49.35 36.88 12.70
CA SER A 285 -49.25 37.76 13.89
C SER A 285 -48.09 37.47 14.85
N SER A 286 -47.14 36.60 14.50
CA SER A 286 -46.09 36.17 15.46
C SER A 286 -44.65 36.41 15.01
N GLN A 287 -44.43 37.09 13.88
CA GLN A 287 -43.09 37.41 13.37
C GLN A 287 -42.63 38.85 13.63
N SER A 288 -43.41 39.66 14.37
CA SER A 288 -43.12 41.07 14.62
C SER A 288 -42.58 41.40 16.03
N GLU A 289 -42.47 40.45 16.96
CA GLU A 289 -42.06 40.74 18.35
C GLU A 289 -40.68 40.20 18.79
N LEU A 290 -40.02 39.31 18.04
CA LEU A 290 -38.72 38.73 18.46
C LEU A 290 -37.48 39.45 17.90
N ALA A 291 -37.65 40.37 16.95
CA ALA A 291 -36.57 41.13 16.33
C ALA A 291 -36.21 42.44 17.07
N ALA A 292 -36.97 42.83 18.10
CA ALA A 292 -36.79 44.08 18.84
C ALA A 292 -36.04 43.94 20.18
N THR A 293 -35.61 42.72 20.54
CA THR A 293 -34.82 42.44 21.77
C THR A 293 -33.43 41.86 21.48
N LEU A 294 -32.91 42.09 20.27
CA LEU A 294 -31.47 42.28 20.09
C LEU A 294 -31.05 43.51 20.93
N SER A 295 -29.77 43.59 21.29
CA SER A 295 -29.08 44.88 21.52
C SER A 295 -29.00 45.44 22.95
N ALA A 296 -29.12 44.64 24.03
CA ALA A 296 -29.00 45.18 25.40
C ALA A 296 -28.06 44.49 26.41
N THR A 297 -27.34 43.40 26.09
CA THR A 297 -26.50 42.72 27.11
C THR A 297 -25.11 42.33 26.62
N ALA A 298 -24.49 43.21 25.81
CA ALA A 298 -23.13 43.02 25.27
C ALA A 298 -22.07 43.94 25.92
N ASN A 299 -22.41 44.64 27.00
CA ASN A 299 -21.46 45.47 27.73
C ASN A 299 -21.63 45.22 29.23
N GLU A 300 -20.93 44.24 29.78
CA GLU A 300 -20.44 44.24 31.16
C GLU A 300 -19.65 42.95 31.41
N LEU A 301 -18.50 43.09 32.10
CA LEU A 301 -17.66 42.05 32.72
C LEU A 301 -16.41 41.60 31.95
N GLU A 302 -15.54 42.59 31.72
CA GLU A 302 -14.08 42.46 31.79
C GLU A 302 -13.64 42.98 33.18
N LEU A 303 -13.21 42.11 34.12
CA LEU A 303 -12.29 42.42 35.24
C LEU A 303 -12.09 41.20 36.17
N SER A 304 -10.86 40.67 36.28
CA SER A 304 -10.08 40.47 37.52
C SER A 304 -8.99 39.39 37.38
N GLN A 305 -7.74 39.82 37.62
CA GLN A 305 -6.50 39.04 37.69
C GLN A 305 -6.19 38.62 39.14
N SER A 306 -5.37 37.57 39.36
CA SER A 306 -4.24 37.44 40.33
C SER A 306 -3.88 35.95 40.56
N GLU A 307 -2.68 35.49 40.16
CA GLU A 307 -1.41 35.29 40.92
C GLU A 307 -1.26 33.91 41.62
N LEU A 308 -0.23 33.11 41.25
CA LEU A 308 1.06 32.97 41.99
C LEU A 308 1.99 31.91 41.34
N GLU A 309 3.28 32.22 41.24
CA GLU A 309 4.40 31.37 40.80
C GLU A 309 4.87 30.37 41.89
N THR A 310 5.62 29.32 41.50
CA THR A 310 6.96 28.99 42.08
C THR A 310 7.67 27.76 41.44
N THR A 311 8.90 28.02 40.95
CA THR A 311 10.16 27.23 40.99
C THR A 311 10.38 25.87 40.25
N THR A 312 11.47 25.85 39.47
CA THR A 312 12.29 24.79 38.81
C THR A 312 12.93 23.76 39.78
N PRO A 313 13.60 22.63 39.37
CA PRO A 313 14.42 22.42 38.13
C PRO A 313 14.49 21.02 37.45
N ALA A 314 14.86 21.05 36.15
CA ALA A 314 15.77 20.23 35.31
C ALA A 314 15.91 18.67 35.37
N THR A 315 16.25 18.12 34.19
CA THR A 315 16.86 16.81 33.75
C THR A 315 15.91 15.69 33.22
N PRO A 316 16.34 14.76 32.31
CA PRO A 316 15.91 14.77 30.90
C PRO A 316 15.33 13.43 30.36
N ALA A 317 14.68 13.56 29.20
CA ALA A 317 14.48 12.61 28.09
C ALA A 317 14.28 11.10 28.38
N THR A 318 13.03 10.66 28.23
CA THR A 318 12.68 9.27 27.88
C THR A 318 12.13 9.31 26.45
N ALA A 319 12.67 8.49 25.55
CA ALA A 319 12.23 8.42 24.15
C ALA A 319 10.80 7.85 24.10
N ASN A 320 9.86 8.63 23.58
CA ASN A 320 8.47 8.22 23.43
C ASN A 320 8.26 7.43 22.13
N GLU A 321 7.56 6.32 22.34
CA GLU A 321 6.93 5.40 21.41
C GLU A 321 5.70 6.03 20.73
N LEU A 322 5.30 5.49 19.57
CA LEU A 322 4.21 5.95 18.70
C LEU A 322 2.83 5.44 19.15
N GLU A 323 1.93 6.32 19.61
CA GLU A 323 0.46 6.17 19.53
C GLU A 323 -0.27 7.54 19.33
N LEU A 324 -1.39 7.54 18.59
CA LEU A 324 -2.32 8.66 18.20
C LEU A 324 -3.60 8.65 19.12
N PRO A 325 -4.52 9.67 19.23
CA PRO A 325 -4.78 10.89 18.41
C PRO A 325 -5.31 12.22 19.10
N GLN A 326 -5.30 13.33 18.32
CA GLN A 326 -6.28 14.46 18.13
C GLN A 326 -6.57 15.65 19.11
N SER A 327 -6.60 16.86 18.49
CA SER A 327 -7.21 18.20 18.82
C SER A 327 -6.53 19.06 19.91
N GLU A 328 -6.34 20.39 19.81
CA GLU A 328 -7.12 21.48 19.19
C GLU A 328 -6.28 22.77 18.92
N LEU A 329 -6.86 23.72 18.19
CA LEU A 329 -6.31 24.94 17.56
C LEU A 329 -6.38 26.21 18.46
N ALA A 330 -5.58 27.24 18.13
CA ALA A 330 -5.73 28.73 18.30
C ALA A 330 -4.59 29.40 19.10
N ALA A 331 -4.10 30.64 18.87
CA ALA A 331 -4.16 31.65 17.80
C ALA A 331 -3.28 32.88 18.22
N ILE A 332 -2.38 33.37 17.34
CA ILE A 332 -2.17 34.77 16.84
C ILE A 332 -1.93 35.91 17.90
N ALA A 333 -0.93 36.83 17.89
CA ALA A 333 -0.39 37.81 16.89
C ALA A 333 0.73 38.69 17.57
N PRO A 334 1.29 39.81 17.00
CA PRO A 334 1.79 40.08 15.65
C PRO A 334 3.19 40.80 15.59
N ALA A 335 3.87 40.62 14.46
CA ALA A 335 4.75 41.51 13.66
C ALA A 335 5.73 42.53 14.29
N THR A 336 6.99 42.45 13.81
CA THR A 336 7.76 43.65 13.36
C THR A 336 8.32 43.41 11.96
N SER A 337 7.98 44.30 11.03
CA SER A 337 8.13 44.18 9.58
C SER A 337 9.52 44.54 9.03
N ALA A 338 10.59 44.23 9.76
CA ALA A 338 11.97 44.45 9.31
C ALA A 338 12.82 43.17 9.29
N THR A 339 12.32 42.07 9.87
CA THR A 339 12.97 40.74 9.89
C THR A 339 12.40 39.79 8.83
N ALA A 340 11.25 40.10 8.23
CA ALA A 340 10.58 39.23 7.27
C ALA A 340 11.39 38.99 5.98
N ASN A 341 12.15 39.98 5.48
CA ASN A 341 12.97 39.79 4.28
C ASN A 341 14.30 39.05 4.54
N GLU A 342 14.82 39.02 5.77
CA GLU A 342 15.98 38.19 6.13
C GLU A 342 15.56 36.76 6.49
N LEU A 343 14.36 36.57 7.07
CA LEU A 343 13.75 35.25 7.31
C LEU A 343 13.15 34.62 6.05
N GLU A 344 12.61 35.39 5.11
CA GLU A 344 12.22 34.90 3.79
C GLU A 344 13.43 34.57 2.91
N LEU A 345 14.64 35.05 3.22
CA LEU A 345 15.89 34.57 2.59
C LEU A 345 16.47 33.33 3.31
N GLN A 346 15.90 32.95 4.46
CA GLN A 346 16.07 31.64 5.13
C GLN A 346 15.01 30.62 4.65
N LEU A 347 14.58 30.75 3.38
CA LEU A 347 13.70 29.84 2.64
C LEU A 347 14.01 28.36 2.91
N SER A 348 12.95 27.58 3.19
CA SER A 348 12.89 26.11 3.26
C SER A 348 14.24 25.37 3.14
N ILE A 349 14.86 25.09 4.29
CA ILE A 349 16.12 24.34 4.45
C ILE A 349 16.12 22.99 3.70
N LEU A 350 14.93 22.42 3.50
CA LEU A 350 14.70 21.17 2.80
C LEU A 350 13.97 21.42 1.47
N PRO A 351 14.34 20.70 0.39
CA PRO A 351 13.57 20.70 -0.86
C PRO A 351 12.10 20.37 -0.62
N GLU A 352 11.19 20.98 -1.38
CA GLU A 352 9.76 20.68 -1.29
C GLU A 352 9.47 19.21 -1.60
N LYS A 353 8.55 18.62 -0.85
CA LYS A 353 8.12 17.23 -1.05
C LYS A 353 7.17 17.14 -2.24
N ASN A 354 7.38 16.14 -3.09
CA ASN A 354 6.55 15.83 -4.24
C ASN A 354 6.07 14.37 -4.21
N GLU A 355 4.96 14.15 -3.52
CA GLU A 355 4.36 12.81 -3.36
C GLU A 355 4.01 12.12 -4.69
N THR A 356 3.68 12.91 -5.73
CA THR A 356 3.36 12.33 -7.05
C THR A 356 4.56 11.65 -7.71
N GLN A 357 5.78 12.01 -7.32
CA GLN A 357 7.02 11.48 -7.86
C GLN A 357 7.64 10.39 -6.98
N TRP A 358 7.09 10.14 -5.79
CA TRP A 358 7.60 9.13 -4.86
C TRP A 358 7.74 7.75 -5.49
N ALA A 359 6.72 7.29 -6.23
CA ALA A 359 6.75 5.97 -6.86
C ALA A 359 7.95 5.82 -7.83
N ARG A 360 8.31 6.88 -8.56
CA ARG A 360 9.44 6.90 -9.51
C ARG A 360 10.78 6.89 -8.76
N VAL A 361 10.94 7.78 -7.78
CA VAL A 361 12.16 7.87 -6.95
C VAL A 361 12.41 6.55 -6.20
N ARG A 362 11.36 5.98 -5.59
CA ARG A 362 11.44 4.69 -4.89
C ARG A 362 11.88 3.56 -5.83
N SER A 363 11.30 3.50 -7.03
CA SER A 363 11.64 2.48 -8.02
C SER A 363 13.09 2.62 -8.50
N HIS A 364 13.55 3.86 -8.73
CA HIS A 364 14.93 4.13 -9.10
C HIS A 364 15.91 3.67 -8.00
N LEU A 365 15.66 4.03 -6.74
CA LEU A 365 16.53 3.62 -5.64
C LEU A 365 16.57 2.10 -5.44
N ALA A 366 15.44 1.44 -5.62
CA ALA A 366 15.35 -0.02 -5.51
C ALA A 366 16.10 -0.75 -6.63
N VAL A 367 16.14 -0.19 -7.85
CA VAL A 367 16.80 -0.80 -9.00
C VAL A 367 18.30 -0.45 -9.03
N GLU A 368 18.63 0.83 -8.94
CA GLU A 368 20.00 1.32 -9.14
C GLU A 368 20.92 0.97 -7.97
N TYR A 369 20.39 1.02 -6.75
CA TYR A 369 21.17 0.79 -5.52
C TYR A 369 20.75 -0.50 -4.78
N SER A 370 19.85 -1.29 -5.38
CA SER A 370 19.36 -2.54 -4.77
C SER A 370 18.86 -2.35 -3.33
N LEU A 371 18.24 -1.21 -3.02
CA LEU A 371 17.70 -0.93 -1.69
C LEU A 371 16.31 -1.55 -1.53
N PRO A 372 16.04 -2.34 -0.47
CA PRO A 372 14.74 -2.99 -0.27
C PRO A 372 13.57 -2.00 -0.20
N LEU A 373 12.45 -2.33 -0.85
CA LEU A 373 11.26 -1.46 -0.88
C LEU A 373 10.69 -1.19 0.51
N GLU A 374 10.77 -2.15 1.43
CA GLU A 374 10.33 -2.00 2.81
C GLU A 374 11.13 -0.92 3.54
N LEU A 375 12.47 -0.98 3.43
CA LEU A 375 13.36 0.03 3.99
C LEU A 375 13.06 1.41 3.38
N LEU A 376 12.90 1.50 2.06
CA LEU A 376 12.59 2.77 1.39
C LEU A 376 11.24 3.35 1.85
N ASN A 377 10.20 2.52 1.98
CA ASN A 377 8.89 2.94 2.47
C ASN A 377 8.95 3.36 3.95
N LEU A 378 9.75 2.67 4.77
CA LEU A 378 9.95 3.02 6.18
C LEU A 378 10.61 4.40 6.30
N LEU A 379 11.73 4.62 5.62
CA LEU A 379 12.41 5.93 5.59
C LEU A 379 11.48 7.05 5.10
N HIS A 380 10.60 6.74 4.13
CA HIS A 380 9.60 7.68 3.63
C HIS A 380 8.53 8.04 4.65
N SER A 381 8.00 7.04 5.36
CA SER A 381 7.00 7.26 6.41
C SER A 381 7.49 8.19 7.51
N HIS A 382 8.80 8.17 7.79
CA HIS A 382 9.46 9.05 8.77
C HIS A 382 9.93 10.38 8.18
N SER A 383 9.69 10.66 6.89
CA SER A 383 10.22 11.82 6.18
C SER A 383 11.75 11.92 6.18
N TRP A 384 12.45 10.79 6.30
CA TRP A 384 13.91 10.70 6.22
C TRP A 384 14.41 10.53 4.80
N LEU A 385 13.52 10.07 3.91
CA LEU A 385 13.72 9.97 2.47
C LEU A 385 12.43 10.39 1.77
N TYR A 386 12.50 11.23 0.75
CA TYR A 386 11.32 11.59 -0.05
C TYR A 386 11.69 12.03 -1.46
N ALA A 387 10.69 12.18 -2.32
CA ALA A 387 10.86 12.73 -3.66
C ALA A 387 10.79 14.26 -3.64
N GLY A 388 11.84 14.92 -4.14
CA GLY A 388 11.82 16.36 -4.47
C GLY A 388 11.35 16.60 -5.91
N SER A 389 11.88 17.63 -6.59
CA SER A 389 11.71 17.85 -8.04
C SER A 389 12.45 16.79 -8.87
N GLU A 390 11.97 15.55 -8.85
CA GLU A 390 12.50 14.34 -9.51
C GLU A 390 13.78 13.74 -8.92
N LYS A 391 14.19 14.20 -7.74
CA LYS A 391 15.40 13.72 -7.06
C LYS A 391 15.08 13.03 -5.76
N ALA A 392 15.90 12.04 -5.38
CA ALA A 392 15.83 11.48 -4.03
C ALA A 392 16.44 12.46 -3.03
N VAL A 393 15.68 12.76 -1.97
CA VAL A 393 16.08 13.71 -0.94
C VAL A 393 16.17 12.97 0.39
N PHE A 394 17.36 12.90 0.97
CA PHE A 394 17.62 12.28 2.26
C PHE A 394 17.80 13.37 3.32
N THR A 395 16.95 13.33 4.34
CA THR A 395 16.94 14.35 5.39
C THR A 395 18.09 14.13 6.36
N ALA A 396 18.96 15.13 6.49
CA ALA A 396 19.99 15.17 7.52
C ALA A 396 19.44 15.85 8.77
N ARG A 397 19.68 15.22 9.92
CA ARG A 397 19.08 15.61 11.20
C ARG A 397 20.08 15.48 12.35
N THR A 398 19.82 16.20 13.43
CA THR A 398 20.53 16.03 14.70
C THR A 398 20.16 14.68 15.34
N LEU A 399 20.81 14.28 16.43
CA LEU A 399 20.44 13.05 17.16
C LEU A 399 19.06 13.15 17.81
N GLU A 400 18.60 14.36 18.10
CA GLU A 400 17.24 14.66 18.60
C GLU A 400 16.18 14.62 17.49
N GLY A 401 16.58 14.42 16.24
CA GLY A 401 15.67 14.30 15.10
C GLY A 401 15.32 15.63 14.41
N GLU A 402 15.96 16.74 14.79
CA GLU A 402 15.74 18.04 14.15
C GLU A 402 16.37 18.08 12.76
N ALA A 403 15.57 18.31 11.71
CA ALA A 403 16.07 18.38 10.34
C ALA A 403 16.84 19.69 10.08
N ARG A 404 18.06 19.58 9.55
CA ARG A 404 18.99 20.73 9.39
C ARG A 404 19.44 20.97 7.96
N PHE A 405 19.43 19.96 7.10
CA PHE A 405 19.69 20.07 5.65
C PHE A 405 19.27 18.76 4.97
N ALA A 406 19.44 18.66 3.67
CA ALA A 406 19.22 17.42 2.94
C ALA A 406 20.38 17.06 2.03
N PHE A 407 20.59 15.76 1.83
CA PHE A 407 21.35 15.23 0.71
C PHE A 407 20.40 14.99 -0.46
N VAL A 408 20.73 15.55 -1.62
CA VAL A 408 19.95 15.43 -2.85
C VAL A 408 20.77 14.60 -3.83
N LEU A 409 20.23 13.44 -4.19
CA LEU A 409 20.81 12.53 -5.18
C LEU A 409 20.33 12.91 -6.58
N ASP A 410 21.26 13.16 -7.50
CA ASP A 410 20.94 13.36 -8.91
C ASP A 410 20.89 12.03 -9.70
N GLU A 411 20.45 12.12 -10.96
CA GLU A 411 20.31 10.97 -11.86
C GLU A 411 21.66 10.32 -12.25
N LEU A 412 22.78 11.01 -12.00
CA LEU A 412 24.14 10.51 -12.24
C LEU A 412 24.73 9.84 -11.00
N GLY A 413 23.97 9.76 -9.90
CA GLY A 413 24.37 9.17 -8.64
C GLY A 413 25.24 10.08 -7.76
N ASN A 414 25.32 11.38 -8.05
CA ASN A 414 26.06 12.33 -7.24
C ASN A 414 25.17 12.96 -6.17
N PHE A 415 25.75 13.15 -4.99
CA PHE A 415 25.10 13.85 -3.89
C PHE A 415 25.46 15.33 -3.88
N THR A 416 24.46 16.16 -3.65
CA THR A 416 24.59 17.59 -3.33
C THR A 416 23.88 17.88 -2.01
N THR A 417 24.30 18.88 -1.26
CA THR A 417 23.66 19.25 0.02
C THR A 417 23.00 20.63 -0.04
N THR A 418 21.89 20.81 0.69
CA THR A 418 21.17 22.09 0.76
C THR A 418 21.77 23.03 1.82
N HIS A 419 22.31 24.19 1.39
CA HIS A 419 22.93 25.28 2.20
C HIS A 419 24.15 24.89 3.10
N PRO A 420 25.03 25.84 3.50
CA PRO A 420 26.28 25.50 4.17
C PRO A 420 26.09 25.29 5.69
N LEU A 421 25.82 24.02 6.02
CA LEU A 421 26.46 23.23 7.09
C LEU A 421 26.34 23.72 8.53
N SER A 422 25.17 23.45 9.12
CA SER A 422 25.08 23.22 10.57
C SER A 422 26.13 22.20 11.01
N SER A 423 26.89 22.53 12.05
CA SER A 423 27.61 21.53 12.82
C SER A 423 26.62 20.52 13.40
N GLU A 424 27.00 19.25 13.47
CA GLU A 424 26.28 18.18 14.19
C GLU A 424 24.91 17.74 13.62
N ALA A 425 24.75 17.69 12.29
CA ALA A 425 23.64 16.98 11.66
C ALA A 425 24.12 16.11 10.50
N ALA A 426 23.56 14.91 10.38
CA ALA A 426 23.91 13.94 9.36
C ALA A 426 22.66 13.16 8.92
N PHE A 427 22.74 12.46 7.78
CA PHE A 427 21.77 11.39 7.57
C PHE A 427 22.16 10.24 8.50
N TRP A 428 21.20 9.69 9.24
CA TRP A 428 21.48 8.51 10.04
C TRP A 428 20.28 7.57 10.09
N VAL A 429 20.54 6.32 10.42
CA VAL A 429 19.56 5.28 10.78
C VAL A 429 20.16 4.45 11.91
N ALA A 430 19.32 3.83 12.72
CA ALA A 430 19.80 3.02 13.84
C ALA A 430 18.99 1.74 13.99
N THR A 431 19.63 0.68 14.45
CA THR A 431 18.92 -0.53 14.90
C THR A 431 18.25 -0.29 16.26
N THR A 432 17.27 -1.12 16.61
CA THR A 432 16.56 -1.04 17.89
C THR A 432 17.48 -1.31 19.08
N GLY A 433 17.35 -0.53 20.14
CA GLY A 433 18.11 -0.70 21.39
C GLY A 433 18.86 0.57 21.81
N GLU A 434 19.57 0.48 22.92
CA GLU A 434 20.54 1.51 23.34
C GLU A 434 21.76 1.44 22.44
N ILE A 435 22.12 2.55 21.79
CA ILE A 435 23.20 2.55 20.80
C ILE A 435 24.54 2.34 21.50
N GLU A 436 25.21 1.24 21.16
CA GLU A 436 26.53 0.87 21.69
C GLU A 436 27.63 1.07 20.64
N ARG A 437 27.25 1.13 19.36
CA ARG A 437 28.17 1.17 18.23
C ARG A 437 27.75 2.20 17.19
N ALA A 438 28.71 2.79 16.48
CA ALA A 438 28.45 3.62 15.31
C ALA A 438 29.30 3.23 14.09
N VAL A 439 28.73 3.38 12.89
CA VAL A 439 29.43 3.21 11.61
C VAL A 439 29.23 4.46 10.76
N ILE A 440 30.33 5.03 10.27
CA ILE A 440 30.37 6.29 9.55
C ILE A 440 30.71 6.04 8.07
N ALA A 441 29.83 6.44 7.17
CA ALA A 441 29.94 6.32 5.72
C ALA A 441 29.85 7.68 5.02
N CYS A 442 30.27 7.77 3.76
CA CYS A 442 30.46 9.06 3.09
C CYS A 442 29.21 9.60 2.38
N ASN A 443 28.07 8.90 2.48
CA ASN A 443 26.76 9.38 2.02
C ASN A 443 25.64 8.46 2.57
N PRO A 444 24.36 8.86 2.43
CA PRO A 444 23.22 8.08 2.89
C PRO A 444 23.16 6.66 2.30
N ILE A 445 23.41 6.50 1.00
CA ILE A 445 23.32 5.18 0.34
C ILE A 445 24.32 4.20 0.93
N LYS A 446 25.58 4.61 1.12
CA LYS A 446 26.60 3.74 1.71
C LYS A 446 26.32 3.40 3.17
N ALA A 447 25.76 4.33 3.94
CA ALA A 447 25.30 4.03 5.30
C ALA A 447 24.22 2.94 5.29
N LEU A 448 23.26 3.02 4.36
CA LEU A 448 22.22 1.99 4.17
C LEU A 448 22.79 0.68 3.63
N SER A 449 23.75 0.71 2.70
CA SER A 449 24.39 -0.50 2.19
C SER A 449 25.11 -1.27 3.31
N ILE A 450 25.82 -0.57 4.21
CA ILE A 450 26.49 -1.23 5.34
C ILE A 450 25.47 -1.80 6.33
N LEU A 451 24.39 -1.07 6.63
CA LEU A 451 23.29 -1.59 7.45
C LEU A 451 22.76 -2.92 6.87
N LEU A 452 22.52 -2.98 5.56
CA LEU A 452 22.00 -4.17 4.89
C LEU A 452 22.99 -5.34 4.90
N ILE A 453 24.27 -5.07 4.67
CA ILE A 453 25.35 -6.07 4.76
C ILE A 453 25.43 -6.65 6.18
N GLU A 454 25.26 -5.85 7.22
CA GLU A 454 25.37 -6.31 8.61
C GLU A 454 24.12 -7.03 9.12
N GLN A 455 22.92 -6.63 8.68
CA GLN A 455 21.66 -7.27 9.08
C GLN A 455 21.55 -8.73 8.61
N ASP A 456 22.15 -9.06 7.47
CA ASP A 456 22.14 -10.42 6.93
C ASP A 456 23.08 -11.38 7.70
N ASN A 457 24.02 -10.82 8.47
CA ASN A 457 25.14 -11.57 9.04
C ASN A 457 25.06 -11.88 10.55
N SER A 458 24.12 -11.32 11.33
CA SER A 458 24.09 -11.60 12.78
C SER A 458 22.77 -11.30 13.50
N THR A 459 22.30 -12.27 14.31
CA THR A 459 21.20 -12.10 15.29
C THR A 459 21.65 -11.50 16.63
N THR A 460 22.96 -11.22 16.80
CA THR A 460 23.56 -10.73 18.05
C THR A 460 24.43 -9.48 17.84
N ALA A 461 24.19 -8.71 16.78
CA ALA A 461 24.91 -7.46 16.55
C ALA A 461 24.54 -6.42 17.62
N PRO A 462 25.51 -5.62 18.13
CA PRO A 462 25.20 -4.51 19.05
C PRO A 462 24.33 -3.48 18.33
N ALA A 463 23.49 -2.79 19.11
CA ALA A 463 22.65 -1.74 18.54
C ALA A 463 23.54 -0.63 17.95
N THR A 464 23.43 -0.46 16.64
CA THR A 464 24.37 0.31 15.81
C THR A 464 23.67 1.51 15.17
N LEU A 465 24.34 2.66 15.24
CA LEU A 465 24.00 3.89 14.52
C LEU A 465 24.82 3.99 13.22
N TYR A 466 24.15 4.06 12.08
CA TYR A 466 24.78 4.21 10.76
C TYR A 466 24.62 5.65 10.28
N LEU A 467 25.73 6.33 10.01
CA LEU A 467 25.77 7.74 9.61
C LEU A 467 26.26 7.90 8.17
N GLY A 468 25.56 8.72 7.39
CA GLY A 468 26.00 9.21 6.09
C GLY A 468 26.40 10.69 6.20
N ILE A 469 27.68 10.99 5.95
CA ILE A 469 28.25 12.33 6.05
C ILE A 469 28.96 12.76 4.77
N GLU A 470 28.94 14.06 4.47
CA GLU A 470 29.78 14.72 3.45
C GLU A 470 31.04 15.34 4.08
N ARG A 471 30.96 15.79 5.35
CA ARG A 471 32.06 16.46 6.06
C ARG A 471 32.16 16.00 7.50
N ALA A 472 33.37 15.94 8.03
CA ALA A 472 33.62 15.51 9.41
C ALA A 472 32.92 16.41 10.47
N SER A 473 32.65 17.68 10.15
CA SER A 473 31.92 18.62 11.03
C SER A 473 30.44 18.25 11.27
N GLN A 474 29.90 17.31 10.51
CA GLN A 474 28.54 16.79 10.67
C GLN A 474 28.44 15.73 11.77
N LEU A 475 29.58 15.20 12.22
CA LEU A 475 29.61 14.14 13.22
C LEU A 475 29.23 14.68 14.61
N PRO A 476 28.32 14.02 15.34
CA PRO A 476 28.04 14.33 16.74
C PRO A 476 29.18 13.79 17.63
N ILE A 477 30.30 14.52 17.67
CA ILE A 477 31.57 14.01 18.25
C ILE A 477 31.43 13.62 19.72
N GLN A 478 30.71 14.41 20.53
CA GLN A 478 30.55 14.12 21.97
C GLN A 478 29.88 12.76 22.18
N PHE A 479 28.76 12.51 21.50
CA PHE A 479 28.05 11.24 21.55
C PHE A 479 28.90 10.07 21.04
N LEU A 480 29.58 10.25 19.90
CA LEU A 480 30.40 9.18 19.30
C LEU A 480 31.59 8.79 20.18
N GLN A 481 32.15 9.72 20.96
CA GLN A 481 33.25 9.42 21.88
C GLN A 481 32.82 8.62 23.12
N GLU A 482 31.51 8.57 23.42
CA GLU A 482 30.94 7.79 24.53
C GLU A 482 30.64 6.34 24.15
N LEU A 483 30.62 6.00 22.85
CA LEU A 483 30.32 4.66 22.37
C LEU A 483 31.51 3.70 22.54
N ASP A 484 31.21 2.43 22.80
CA ASP A 484 32.20 1.37 22.96
C ASP A 484 32.95 1.07 21.64
N SER A 485 32.29 1.27 20.51
CA SER A 485 32.84 0.99 19.18
C SER A 485 32.39 2.01 18.14
N VAL A 486 33.35 2.63 17.46
CA VAL A 486 33.08 3.51 16.32
C VAL A 486 33.91 3.06 15.13
N ILE A 487 33.27 2.90 13.98
CA ILE A 487 33.89 2.45 12.73
C ILE A 487 33.80 3.55 11.69
N ILE A 488 34.93 3.90 11.10
CA ILE A 488 35.04 4.81 9.96
C ILE A 488 35.18 3.97 8.69
N ALA A 489 34.10 3.91 7.92
CA ALA A 489 33.95 3.10 6.72
C ALA A 489 34.02 3.98 5.44
N LEU A 490 35.04 4.86 5.37
CA LEU A 490 35.15 5.96 4.40
C LEU A 490 36.20 5.75 3.29
N ALA A 491 36.54 4.50 2.96
CA ALA A 491 37.60 4.11 2.00
C ALA A 491 37.81 5.00 0.76
N GLU A 492 36.73 5.43 0.13
CA GLU A 492 36.74 6.15 -1.14
C GLU A 492 37.14 7.63 -1.01
N ASP A 493 37.08 8.21 0.19
CA ASP A 493 37.44 9.60 0.45
C ASP A 493 38.52 9.68 1.53
N SER A 494 39.78 9.62 1.08
CA SER A 494 40.96 9.67 1.95
C SER A 494 41.04 10.97 2.77
N HIS A 495 40.45 12.08 2.30
CA HIS A 495 40.44 13.34 3.04
C HIS A 495 39.38 13.34 4.13
N LEU A 496 38.15 12.91 3.81
CA LEU A 496 37.07 12.80 4.80
C LEU A 496 37.40 11.77 5.88
N ALA A 497 37.98 10.62 5.49
CA ALA A 497 38.43 9.59 6.41
C ALA A 497 39.49 10.11 7.38
N ARG A 498 40.47 10.87 6.88
CA ARG A 498 41.51 11.49 7.72
C ARG A 498 40.90 12.49 8.70
N ASN A 499 40.05 13.40 8.22
CA ASN A 499 39.42 14.42 9.07
C ASN A 499 38.52 13.77 10.15
N ALA A 500 37.76 12.73 9.81
CA ALA A 500 36.96 11.99 10.78
C ALA A 500 37.83 11.27 11.82
N SER A 501 38.95 10.67 11.40
CA SER A 501 39.89 9.97 12.30
C SER A 501 40.60 10.94 13.25
N GLU A 502 40.87 12.17 12.81
CA GLU A 502 41.43 13.23 13.67
C GLU A 502 40.45 13.66 14.79
N LEU A 503 39.13 13.64 14.52
CA LEU A 503 38.10 13.95 15.52
C LEU A 503 37.75 12.74 16.42
N LEU A 504 37.92 11.53 15.91
CA LEU A 504 37.58 10.25 16.56
C LEU A 504 38.81 9.34 16.60
N PRO A 505 39.82 9.64 17.43
CA PRO A 505 41.12 8.95 17.40
C PRO A 505 41.05 7.47 17.82
N ASN A 506 39.99 7.06 18.49
CA ASN A 506 39.76 5.67 18.93
C ASN A 506 38.93 4.86 17.93
N ALA A 507 38.47 5.46 16.82
CA ALA A 507 37.65 4.77 15.85
C ALA A 507 38.48 3.78 15.00
N GLU A 508 37.89 2.63 14.72
CA GLU A 508 38.45 1.65 13.79
C GLU A 508 38.22 2.11 12.35
N VAL A 509 39.27 2.14 11.53
CA VAL A 509 39.14 2.52 10.12
C VAL A 509 39.09 1.26 9.26
N ILE A 510 37.97 1.07 8.54
CA ILE A 510 37.80 -0.04 7.60
C ILE A 510 37.89 0.48 6.17
N ASN A 511 38.70 -0.21 5.37
CA ASN A 511 38.95 0.15 3.98
C ASN A 511 38.56 -0.99 3.03
N PRO A 512 37.32 -1.01 2.51
CA PRO A 512 36.93 -1.99 1.49
C PRO A 512 37.68 -1.81 0.17
N GLN A 513 37.76 -2.91 -0.61
CA GLN A 513 38.36 -2.93 -1.95
C GLN A 513 37.47 -2.31 -3.04
N SER A 514 36.19 -2.07 -2.73
CA SER A 514 35.18 -1.52 -3.65
C SER A 514 34.19 -0.68 -2.84
N SER A 515 33.29 0.07 -3.50
CA SER A 515 32.27 0.82 -2.77
C SER A 515 31.38 -0.12 -1.96
N TRP A 516 30.93 0.33 -0.79
CA TRP A 516 30.01 -0.46 0.04
C TRP A 516 28.72 -0.84 -0.69
N ASN A 517 28.24 0.03 -1.59
CA ASN A 517 27.08 -0.30 -2.41
C ASN A 517 27.39 -1.38 -3.45
N ASP A 518 28.60 -1.38 -4.03
CA ASP A 518 29.01 -2.41 -4.97
C ASP A 518 29.17 -3.76 -4.27
N ILE A 519 29.71 -3.77 -3.05
CA ILE A 519 29.81 -4.96 -2.20
C ILE A 519 28.42 -5.51 -1.90
N TRP A 520 27.48 -4.64 -1.53
CA TRP A 520 26.08 -5.02 -1.29
C TRP A 520 25.44 -5.65 -2.53
N ILE A 521 25.56 -5.00 -3.70
CA ILE A 521 25.02 -5.52 -4.96
C ILE A 521 25.65 -6.88 -5.30
N GLN A 522 26.97 -7.02 -5.15
CA GLN A 522 27.67 -8.29 -5.39
C GLN A 522 27.19 -9.40 -4.46
N LEU A 523 26.90 -9.09 -3.20
CA LEU A 523 26.36 -10.07 -2.24
C LEU A 523 24.98 -10.55 -2.66
N ILE A 524 24.07 -9.64 -3.07
CA ILE A 524 22.75 -10.00 -3.59
C ILE A 524 22.88 -10.85 -4.85
N GLU A 525 23.75 -10.45 -5.78
CA GLU A 525 23.96 -11.21 -7.03
C GLU A 525 24.51 -12.60 -6.76
N LEU A 526 25.46 -12.72 -5.82
CA LEU A 526 26.03 -13.99 -5.39
C LEU A 526 24.95 -14.87 -4.74
N GLU A 527 24.13 -14.31 -3.85
CA GLU A 527 23.03 -15.03 -3.22
C GLU A 527 22.06 -15.58 -4.26
N GLN A 528 21.66 -14.75 -5.24
CA GLN A 528 20.79 -15.18 -6.33
C GLN A 528 21.44 -16.27 -7.20
N GLN A 529 22.76 -16.19 -7.45
CA GLN A 529 23.50 -17.22 -8.17
C GLN A 529 23.61 -18.52 -7.38
N THR A 530 23.89 -18.46 -6.08
CA THR A 530 23.93 -19.61 -5.19
C THR A 530 22.57 -20.28 -5.13
N HIS A 531 21.47 -19.51 -5.04
CA HIS A 531 20.12 -20.06 -5.13
C HIS A 531 19.85 -20.76 -6.47
N LYS A 532 20.28 -20.17 -7.60
CA LYS A 532 20.17 -20.79 -8.93
C LYS A 532 21.00 -22.08 -9.02
N GLN A 533 22.23 -22.07 -8.52
CA GLN A 533 23.12 -23.23 -8.51
C GLN A 533 22.62 -24.35 -7.60
N ASN A 534 22.13 -24.01 -6.40
CA ASN A 534 21.52 -24.98 -5.48
C ASN A 534 20.28 -25.63 -6.12
N ASN A 535 19.44 -24.84 -6.79
CA ASN A 535 18.31 -25.36 -7.55
C ASN A 535 18.74 -26.25 -8.73
N GLN A 536 19.85 -25.93 -9.42
CA GLN A 536 20.40 -26.77 -10.48
C GLN A 536 21.00 -28.08 -9.94
N GLN A 537 21.79 -28.03 -8.86
CA GLN A 537 22.33 -29.22 -8.21
C GLN A 537 21.23 -30.12 -7.63
N TYR A 538 20.17 -29.53 -7.09
CA TYR A 538 18.99 -30.27 -6.64
C TYR A 538 18.33 -31.00 -7.80
N LYS A 539 18.11 -30.32 -8.95
CA LYS A 539 17.58 -30.95 -10.17
C LYS A 539 18.49 -32.08 -10.67
N GLN A 540 19.81 -31.89 -10.65
CA GLN A 540 20.77 -32.89 -11.08
C GLN A 540 20.78 -34.12 -10.16
N ARG A 541 20.74 -33.92 -8.83
CA ARG A 541 20.62 -35.02 -7.86
C ARG A 541 19.32 -35.81 -8.03
N ILE A 542 18.22 -35.15 -8.38
CA ILE A 542 16.97 -35.85 -8.69
C ILE A 542 17.11 -36.70 -9.94
N GLN A 543 17.75 -36.19 -11.00
CA GLN A 543 18.02 -36.97 -12.23
C GLN A 543 18.95 -38.17 -11.98
N ASP A 544 19.96 -38.01 -11.13
CA ASP A 544 20.90 -39.10 -10.81
C ASP A 544 20.22 -40.19 -9.95
N ILE A 545 19.23 -39.83 -9.11
CA ILE A 545 18.42 -40.79 -8.33
C ILE A 545 17.41 -41.55 -9.21
N GLU A 546 16.99 -40.98 -10.34
CA GLU A 546 16.09 -41.65 -11.30
C GLU A 546 16.80 -42.65 -12.23
N LEU A 547 18.14 -42.70 -12.21
CA LEU A 547 18.98 -43.55 -13.06
C LEU A 547 19.60 -44.77 -12.34
N ASP A 548 19.51 -44.84 -11.01
CA ASP A 548 19.88 -46.00 -10.17
C ASP A 548 18.62 -46.79 -9.73
#